data_AF-A0A947WNQ8-F1
#
_entry.id   AF-A0A947WNQ8-F1
#
_cell.length_a   1.000
_cell.length_b   1.000
_cell.length_c   1.000
_cell.angle_alpha   90.00
_cell.angle_beta   90.00
_cell.angle_gamma   90.00
#
_symmetry.space_group_name_H-M   'P 1'
#
loop_
_entity.id
_entity.type
_entity.pdbx_description
1 polymer ?
#
loop_
_entity_poly.entity_id
_entity_poly.type
_entity_poly.pdbx_seq_one_letter_code
_entity_poly.pdbx_strand_id
1 'polypeptide(L)'
;MKSHSSQILEGSRAIALTIKNIKPAVVSAYPITPQTHIVEDLALFKAKNEADYEYVLAESEFAAASIVEGASATGVRTYTATSSQGLLLMAEVLFNIAGMRLPVVLTCANRAISAPINIWNDHQDAMTIRDAGWIMLFAENHQEAV
;
A
#
# COMPACT_ATOMS: atom_id res chain seq x y z
N MET A 1 -0.61 -11.58 31.26
CA MET A 1 -0.04 -12.26 30.07
C MET A 1 -0.99 -12.04 28.91
N LYS A 2 -0.59 -11.31 27.85
CA LYS A 2 -1.41 -11.25 26.62
C LYS A 2 -1.28 -12.62 25.93
N SER A 3 -2.41 -13.31 25.81
CA SER A 3 -2.51 -14.55 25.03
C SER A 3 -2.06 -14.25 23.59
N HIS A 4 -0.98 -14.88 23.14
CA HIS A 4 -0.57 -14.80 21.73
C HIS A 4 -1.55 -15.68 20.94
N SER A 5 -2.59 -15.05 20.40
CA SER A 5 -3.57 -15.68 19.52
C SER A 5 -2.94 -15.88 18.15
N SER A 6 -2.46 -17.08 17.84
CA SER A 6 -2.07 -17.45 16.48
C SER A 6 -3.30 -17.55 15.58
N GLN A 7 -3.26 -16.86 14.43
CA GLN A 7 -4.33 -16.88 13.42
C GLN A 7 -3.74 -17.33 12.08
N ILE A 8 -4.51 -18.09 11.31
CA ILE A 8 -4.15 -18.46 9.93
C ILE A 8 -4.82 -17.45 9.01
N LEU A 9 -4.03 -16.62 8.36
CA LEU A 9 -4.50 -15.52 7.51
C LEU A 9 -3.80 -15.55 6.15
N GLU A 10 -4.54 -15.18 5.11
CA GLU A 10 -3.98 -14.75 3.84
C GLU A 10 -3.14 -13.48 4.05
N GLY A 11 -2.01 -13.34 3.34
CA GLY A 11 -1.07 -12.24 3.54
C GLY A 11 -1.70 -10.86 3.34
N SER A 12 -2.54 -10.70 2.31
CA SER A 12 -3.27 -9.46 2.02
C SER A 12 -4.15 -9.01 3.21
N ARG A 13 -4.90 -9.96 3.79
CA ARG A 13 -5.76 -9.72 4.95
C ARG A 13 -4.97 -9.47 6.23
N ALA A 14 -3.84 -10.15 6.40
CA ALA A 14 -2.92 -9.91 7.50
C ALA A 14 -2.37 -8.47 7.43
N ILE A 15 -1.94 -8.01 6.25
CA ILE A 15 -1.52 -6.63 6.01
C ILE A 15 -2.65 -5.65 6.30
N ALA A 16 -3.86 -5.87 5.78
CA ALA A 16 -5.00 -4.99 6.03
C ALA A 16 -5.32 -4.84 7.53
N LEU A 17 -5.25 -5.94 8.30
CA LEU A 17 -5.40 -5.92 9.76
C LEU A 17 -4.27 -5.14 10.45
N THR A 18 -3.03 -5.30 10.01
CA THR A 18 -1.89 -4.53 10.52
C THR A 18 -2.09 -3.04 10.27
N ILE A 19 -2.46 -2.63 9.06
CA ILE A 19 -2.71 -1.23 8.73
C ILE A 19 -3.85 -0.65 9.56
N LYS A 20 -4.96 -1.38 9.73
CA LYS A 20 -6.03 -1.00 10.66
C LYS A 20 -5.51 -0.75 12.08
N ASN A 21 -4.64 -1.63 12.59
CA ASN A 21 -4.07 -1.50 13.94
C ASN A 21 -3.05 -0.36 14.07
N ILE A 22 -2.33 -0.05 12.98
CA ILE A 22 -1.43 1.10 12.89
C ILE A 22 -2.22 2.42 12.91
N LYS A 23 -3.50 2.42 12.53
CA LYS A 23 -4.37 3.62 12.54
C LYS A 23 -3.74 4.80 11.77
N PRO A 24 -3.52 4.68 10.45
CA PRO A 24 -3.28 5.86 9.63
C PRO A 24 -4.46 6.85 9.76
N ALA A 25 -4.26 8.11 9.42
CA ALA A 25 -5.37 9.07 9.31
C ALA A 25 -6.00 9.03 7.93
N VAL A 26 -5.22 8.73 6.89
CA VAL A 26 -5.70 8.66 5.50
C VAL A 26 -5.18 7.39 4.83
N VAL A 27 -6.10 6.66 4.20
CA VAL A 27 -5.82 5.59 3.25
C VAL A 27 -6.36 6.03 1.91
N SER A 28 -5.54 6.01 0.85
CA SER A 28 -6.03 6.19 -0.52
C SER A 28 -5.58 5.05 -1.40
N ALA A 29 -6.46 4.58 -2.26
CA ALA A 29 -6.24 3.38 -3.04
C ALA A 29 -6.98 3.40 -4.37
N TYR A 30 -6.42 2.64 -5.32
CA TYR A 30 -7.03 2.27 -6.58
C TYR A 30 -6.85 0.75 -6.78
N PRO A 31 -7.86 0.02 -7.27
CA PRO A 31 -7.80 -1.45 -7.35
C PRO A 31 -6.88 -1.92 -8.48
N ILE A 32 -5.89 -2.76 -8.14
CA ILE A 32 -5.06 -3.49 -9.10
C ILE A 32 -4.66 -4.86 -8.52
N THR A 33 -4.86 -5.93 -9.27
CA THR A 33 -4.48 -7.30 -8.84
C THR A 33 -2.96 -7.41 -8.71
N PRO A 34 -2.37 -8.10 -7.72
CA PRO A 34 -3.02 -8.85 -6.64
C PRO A 34 -3.32 -8.05 -5.35
N GLN A 35 -2.90 -6.79 -5.22
CA GLN A 35 -3.10 -6.05 -3.96
C GLN A 35 -4.58 -5.78 -3.61
N THR A 36 -5.50 -5.88 -4.57
CA THR A 36 -6.93 -5.55 -4.43
C THR A 36 -7.56 -6.00 -3.09
N HIS A 37 -7.24 -7.20 -2.61
CA HIS A 37 -7.79 -7.72 -1.35
C HIS A 37 -7.45 -6.83 -0.13
N ILE A 38 -6.25 -6.21 -0.11
CA ILE A 38 -5.82 -5.31 0.96
C ILE A 38 -6.73 -4.08 1.03
N VAL A 39 -6.97 -3.45 -0.12
CA VAL A 39 -7.72 -2.19 -0.19
C VAL A 39 -9.22 -2.42 -0.02
N GLU A 40 -9.74 -3.56 -0.48
CA GLU A 40 -11.11 -4.00 -0.20
C GLU A 40 -11.35 -4.22 1.30
N ASP A 41 -10.45 -4.94 2.00
CA ASP A 41 -10.57 -5.15 3.44
C ASP A 41 -10.48 -3.84 4.23
N LEU A 42 -9.59 -2.92 3.82
CA LEU A 42 -9.50 -1.59 4.42
C LEU A 42 -10.78 -0.76 4.21
N ALA A 43 -11.38 -0.81 3.01
CA ALA A 43 -12.66 -0.16 2.74
C ALA A 43 -13.77 -0.76 3.64
N LEU A 44 -13.78 -2.10 3.80
CA LEU A 44 -14.74 -2.80 4.66
C LEU A 44 -14.58 -2.43 6.13
N PHE A 45 -13.36 -2.32 6.66
CA PHE A 45 -13.15 -1.89 8.04
C PHE A 45 -13.66 -0.47 8.29
N LYS A 46 -13.46 0.46 7.35
CA LYS A 46 -14.05 1.81 7.44
C LYS A 46 -15.57 1.76 7.39
N ALA A 47 -16.14 1.02 6.43
CA ALA A 47 -17.60 0.89 6.27
C ALA A 47 -18.29 0.29 7.51
N LYS A 48 -17.60 -0.59 8.26
CA LYS A 48 -18.08 -1.19 9.50
C LYS A 48 -17.79 -0.35 10.76
N ASN A 49 -17.23 0.85 10.63
CA ASN A 49 -16.75 1.68 11.74
C ASN A 49 -15.73 0.96 12.65
N GLU A 50 -14.95 0.04 12.09
CA GLU A 50 -13.88 -0.65 12.81
C GLU A 50 -12.53 0.08 12.68
N ALA A 51 -12.46 1.11 11.84
CA ALA A 51 -11.28 1.93 11.62
C ALA A 51 -11.64 3.42 11.50
N ASP A 52 -10.71 4.28 11.92
CA ASP A 52 -10.91 5.73 12.06
C ASP A 52 -10.16 6.56 11.01
N TYR A 53 -9.52 5.91 10.01
CA TYR A 53 -8.94 6.62 8.87
C TYR A 53 -10.03 7.13 7.93
N GLU A 54 -9.75 8.18 7.18
CA GLU A 54 -10.47 8.49 5.95
C GLU A 54 -10.01 7.56 4.83
N TYR A 55 -10.97 6.92 4.16
CA TYR A 55 -10.70 6.02 3.05
C TYR A 55 -11.11 6.70 1.74
N VAL A 56 -10.12 7.16 0.98
CA VAL A 56 -10.33 7.95 -0.24
C VAL A 56 -10.21 7.07 -1.47
N LEU A 57 -11.31 6.89 -2.18
CA LEU A 57 -11.37 6.22 -3.48
C LEU A 57 -10.76 7.14 -4.54
N ALA A 58 -9.53 6.85 -4.94
CA ALA A 58 -8.87 7.58 -6.01
C ALA A 58 -9.39 7.14 -7.38
N GLU A 59 -9.26 7.98 -8.39
CA GLU A 59 -9.61 7.65 -9.78
C GLU A 59 -8.47 6.94 -10.54
N SER A 60 -7.25 6.95 -9.99
CA SER A 60 -6.06 6.28 -10.53
C SER A 60 -4.99 6.09 -9.45
N GLU A 61 -3.97 5.29 -9.73
CA GLU A 61 -2.82 5.14 -8.83
C GLU A 61 -2.02 6.43 -8.69
N PHE A 62 -1.89 7.25 -9.74
CA PHE A 62 -1.29 8.59 -9.65
C PHE A 62 -2.01 9.42 -8.59
N ALA A 63 -3.34 9.50 -8.69
CA ALA A 63 -4.17 10.24 -7.75
C ALA A 63 -4.07 9.66 -6.32
N ALA A 64 -4.06 8.33 -6.17
CA ALA A 64 -3.91 7.68 -4.88
C ALA A 64 -2.59 8.09 -4.19
N ALA A 65 -1.48 8.11 -4.94
CA ALA A 65 -0.19 8.57 -4.43
C ALA A 65 -0.21 10.07 -4.07
N SER A 66 -0.79 10.93 -4.91
CA SER A 66 -0.87 12.38 -4.65
C SER A 66 -1.73 12.71 -3.44
N ILE A 67 -2.81 11.95 -3.19
CA ILE A 67 -3.65 12.12 -2.01
C ILE A 67 -2.87 11.78 -0.73
N VAL A 68 -2.13 10.66 -0.70
CA VAL A 68 -1.34 10.29 0.48
C VAL A 68 -0.10 11.18 0.68
N GLU A 69 0.46 11.73 -0.40
CA GLU A 69 1.49 12.76 -0.36
C GLU A 69 0.95 14.03 0.33
N GLY A 70 -0.14 14.59 -0.21
CA GLY A 70 -0.76 15.80 0.33
C GLY A 70 -1.20 15.63 1.78
N ALA A 71 -1.85 14.51 2.10
CA ALA A 71 -2.22 14.19 3.47
C ALA A 71 -0.98 14.05 4.38
N SER A 72 0.08 13.38 3.93
CA SER A 72 1.31 13.25 4.74
C SER A 72 1.98 14.60 4.99
N ALA A 73 1.92 15.53 4.03
CA ALA A 73 2.45 16.89 4.20
C ALA A 73 1.71 17.70 5.28
N THR A 74 0.47 17.32 5.63
CA THR A 74 -0.26 17.93 6.77
C THR A 74 0.18 17.40 8.14
N GLY A 75 1.10 16.42 8.19
CA GLY A 75 1.65 15.86 9.41
C GLY A 75 0.93 14.61 9.93
N VAL A 76 0.07 13.98 9.12
CA VAL A 76 -0.64 12.76 9.50
C VAL A 76 -0.02 11.51 8.86
N ARG A 77 -0.23 10.35 9.47
CA ARG A 77 0.20 9.05 8.93
C ARG A 77 -0.70 8.65 7.76
N THR A 78 -0.10 8.27 6.65
CA THR A 78 -0.83 7.87 5.44
C THR A 78 -0.40 6.51 4.93
N TYR A 79 -1.29 5.87 4.17
CA TYR A 79 -1.05 4.54 3.63
C TYR A 79 -1.69 4.36 2.24
N THR A 80 -1.00 3.64 1.36
CA THR A 80 -1.55 3.17 0.08
C THR A 80 -1.02 1.76 -0.25
N ALA A 81 -1.61 1.11 -1.26
CA ALA A 81 -1.15 -0.17 -1.77
C ALA A 81 -1.29 -0.21 -3.30
N THR A 82 -0.33 -0.83 -3.98
CA THR A 82 -0.32 -0.94 -5.45
C THR A 82 0.48 -2.16 -5.94
N SER A 83 0.50 -2.37 -7.25
CA SER A 83 1.20 -3.45 -7.95
C SER A 83 1.54 -3.02 -9.38
N SER A 84 2.67 -3.48 -9.95
CA SER A 84 2.96 -3.42 -11.40
C SER A 84 2.73 -2.04 -12.03
N GLN A 85 1.83 -1.95 -13.01
CA GLN A 85 1.53 -0.73 -13.77
C GLN A 85 1.04 0.40 -12.87
N GLY A 86 0.35 0.05 -11.79
CA GLY A 86 -0.10 1.01 -10.79
C GLY A 86 1.08 1.69 -10.10
N LEU A 87 2.15 0.94 -9.79
CA LEU A 87 3.37 1.52 -9.22
C LEU A 87 4.08 2.44 -10.22
N LEU A 88 4.12 2.06 -11.50
CA LEU A 88 4.67 2.92 -12.55
C LEU A 88 3.87 4.23 -12.71
N LEU A 89 2.55 4.17 -12.59
CA LEU A 89 1.69 5.35 -12.66
C LEU A 89 1.88 6.28 -11.45
N MET A 90 2.38 5.77 -10.32
CA MET A 90 2.76 6.57 -9.15
C MET A 90 4.16 7.21 -9.27
N ALA A 91 4.99 6.83 -10.25
CA ALA A 91 6.43 7.09 -10.22
C ALA A 91 6.81 8.55 -9.96
N GLU A 92 6.20 9.51 -10.68
CA GLU A 92 6.44 10.95 -10.48
C GLU A 92 6.21 11.37 -9.02
N VAL A 93 5.10 10.93 -8.44
CA VAL A 93 4.69 11.28 -7.07
C VAL A 93 5.62 10.64 -6.03
N LEU A 94 6.09 9.41 -6.28
CA LEU A 94 7.01 8.73 -5.36
C LEU A 94 8.35 9.48 -5.24
N PHE A 95 8.88 10.05 -6.32
CA PHE A 95 10.07 10.92 -6.26
C PHE A 95 9.79 12.19 -5.43
N ASN A 96 8.61 12.80 -5.58
CA ASN A 96 8.23 13.98 -4.80
C ASN A 96 8.09 13.69 -3.31
N ILE A 97 7.39 12.61 -2.94
CA ILE A 97 7.26 12.13 -1.55
C ILE A 97 8.64 11.98 -0.89
N ALA A 98 9.58 11.32 -1.59
CA ALA A 98 10.93 11.10 -1.09
C ALA A 98 11.75 12.39 -1.00
N GLY A 99 11.61 13.30 -1.97
CA GLY A 99 12.26 14.61 -1.99
C GLY A 99 11.80 15.53 -0.85
N MET A 100 10.50 15.49 -0.54
CA MET A 100 9.89 16.23 0.58
C MET A 100 10.04 15.54 1.94
N ARG A 101 10.67 14.36 1.99
CA ARG A 101 10.93 13.59 3.22
C ARG A 101 9.63 13.20 3.96
N LEU A 102 8.58 12.90 3.21
CA LEU A 102 7.28 12.56 3.79
C LEU A 102 7.21 11.07 4.19
N PRO A 103 6.77 10.73 5.42
CA PRO A 103 6.76 9.36 5.94
C PRO A 103 5.54 8.54 5.46
N VAL A 104 5.37 8.42 4.14
CA VAL A 104 4.31 7.60 3.52
C VAL A 104 4.71 6.12 3.55
N VAL A 105 3.76 5.24 3.91
CA VAL A 105 3.93 3.78 3.81
C VAL A 105 3.14 3.26 2.61
N LEU A 106 3.80 2.49 1.75
CA LEU A 106 3.20 1.86 0.57
C LEU A 106 3.46 0.36 0.63
N THR A 107 2.41 -0.44 0.51
CA THR A 107 2.56 -1.89 0.27
C THR A 107 2.58 -2.15 -1.23
N CYS A 108 3.69 -2.69 -1.73
CA CYS A 108 3.79 -3.16 -3.11
C CYS A 108 3.59 -4.67 -3.12
N ALA A 109 2.42 -5.14 -3.58
CA ALA A 109 2.25 -6.56 -3.85
C ALA A 109 2.84 -6.84 -5.24
N ASN A 110 4.11 -7.27 -5.25
CA ASN A 110 4.92 -7.41 -6.45
C ASN A 110 4.23 -8.18 -7.59
N ARG A 111 4.23 -7.59 -8.77
CA ARG A 111 3.65 -8.15 -9.99
C ARG A 111 4.44 -7.73 -11.22
N ALA A 112 4.60 -8.65 -12.17
CA ALA A 112 5.30 -8.44 -13.42
C ALA A 112 4.87 -7.18 -14.17
N ILE A 113 5.83 -6.49 -14.78
CA ILE A 113 5.55 -5.37 -15.68
C ILE A 113 5.06 -5.93 -17.02
N SER A 114 4.03 -5.29 -17.58
CA SER A 114 3.36 -5.76 -18.79
C SER A 114 4.29 -5.69 -20.01
N ALA A 115 4.77 -6.85 -20.45
CA ALA A 115 5.55 -7.03 -21.68
C ALA A 115 5.54 -8.52 -22.16
N PRO A 116 4.38 -9.17 -22.44
CA PRO A 116 2.99 -8.71 -22.45
C PRO A 116 2.30 -8.79 -21.07
N ILE A 117 0.99 -8.58 -20.99
CA ILE A 117 0.25 -8.57 -19.72
C ILE A 117 0.50 -9.85 -18.90
N ASN A 118 0.89 -9.66 -17.64
CA ASN A 118 1.15 -10.74 -16.70
C ASN A 118 0.67 -10.32 -15.31
N ILE A 119 -0.17 -11.17 -14.70
CA ILE A 119 -0.75 -10.95 -13.36
C ILE A 119 0.01 -11.69 -12.26
N TRP A 120 1.05 -12.44 -12.61
CA TRP A 120 1.91 -13.17 -11.68
C TRP A 120 3.06 -12.30 -11.16
N ASN A 121 3.71 -12.79 -10.11
CA ASN A 121 4.74 -12.05 -9.40
C ASN A 121 6.11 -12.16 -10.07
N ASP A 122 6.80 -11.03 -10.12
CA ASP A 122 8.26 -10.89 -10.17
C ASP A 122 8.59 -9.55 -9.48
N HIS A 123 9.87 -9.12 -9.44
CA HIS A 123 10.24 -7.86 -8.79
C HIS A 123 10.42 -6.67 -9.74
N GLN A 124 10.03 -6.80 -11.01
CA GLN A 124 10.27 -5.76 -12.01
C GLN A 124 9.67 -4.42 -11.59
N ASP A 125 8.47 -4.45 -11.03
CA ASP A 125 7.78 -3.24 -10.57
C ASP A 125 8.54 -2.52 -9.46
N ALA A 126 8.81 -3.16 -8.33
CA ALA A 126 9.61 -2.57 -7.26
C ALA A 126 10.98 -2.10 -7.77
N MET A 127 11.64 -2.90 -8.62
CA MET A 127 12.94 -2.52 -9.16
C MET A 127 12.90 -1.29 -10.08
N THR A 128 11.76 -0.96 -10.70
CA THR A 128 11.62 0.27 -11.51
C THR A 128 11.69 1.55 -10.68
N ILE A 129 11.34 1.50 -9.39
CA ILE A 129 11.36 2.66 -8.49
C ILE A 129 12.57 2.64 -7.53
N ARG A 130 13.55 1.75 -7.74
CA ARG A 130 14.73 1.62 -6.86
C ARG A 130 15.43 2.95 -6.62
N ASP A 131 15.48 3.79 -7.65
CA ASP A 131 16.20 5.07 -7.62
C ASP A 131 15.33 6.24 -7.11
N ALA A 132 14.08 5.97 -6.68
CA ALA A 132 13.14 6.97 -6.17
C ALA A 132 13.44 7.45 -4.74
N GLY A 133 14.47 6.90 -4.07
CA GLY A 133 14.86 7.33 -2.72
C GLY A 133 13.99 6.77 -1.59
N TRP A 134 13.32 5.64 -1.83
CA TRP A 134 12.48 4.94 -0.85
C TRP A 134 13.26 3.90 -0.06
N ILE A 135 12.85 3.66 1.19
CA ILE A 135 13.27 2.48 1.94
C ILE A 135 12.44 1.31 1.42
N MET A 136 13.12 0.29 0.87
CA MET A 136 12.48 -0.88 0.29
C MET A 136 12.78 -2.11 1.16
N LEU A 137 11.72 -2.72 1.68
CA LEU A 137 11.79 -3.96 2.47
C LEU A 137 10.97 -5.03 1.77
N PHE A 138 11.50 -6.24 1.70
CA PHE A 138 10.83 -7.40 1.12
C PHE A 138 10.57 -8.42 2.22
N ALA A 139 9.36 -8.97 2.23
CA ALA A 139 8.96 -10.03 3.15
C ALA A 139 8.87 -11.35 2.37
N GLU A 140 9.50 -12.41 2.88
CA GLU A 140 9.45 -13.74 2.24
C GLU A 140 8.14 -14.46 2.54
N ASN A 141 7.51 -14.14 3.68
CA ASN A 141 6.30 -14.80 4.16
C ASN A 141 5.31 -13.81 4.78
N HIS A 142 4.09 -14.28 5.04
CA HIS A 142 3.01 -13.44 5.57
C HIS A 142 3.33 -12.85 6.96
N GLN A 143 4.12 -13.54 7.78
CA GLN A 143 4.45 -13.09 9.13
C GLN A 143 5.51 -11.99 9.14
N GLU A 144 6.43 -11.99 8.18
CA GLU A 144 7.40 -10.90 7.96
C GLU A 144 6.76 -9.63 7.40
N ALA A 145 5.60 -9.77 6.73
CA ALA A 145 4.88 -8.64 6.14
C ALA A 145 4.06 -7.82 7.15
N VAL A 146 3.96 -8.24 8.42
CA VAL A 146 3.02 -7.68 9.43
C VAL A 146 3.65 -7.25 10.74
#